data_AF-A0A941VVU9-F1
#
_entry.id   AF-A0A941VVU9-F1
#
_cell.length_a   1.000
_cell.length_b   1.000
_cell.length_c   1.000
_cell.angle_alpha   90.00
_cell.angle_beta   90.00
_cell.angle_gamma   90.00
#
_symmetry.space_group_name_H-M   'P 1'
#
loop_
_entity.id
_entity.type
_entity.pdbx_description
1 polymer ?
#
loop_
_entity_poly.entity_id
_entity_poly.type
_entity_poly.pdbx_seq_one_letter_code
_entity_poly.pdbx_strand_id
1 'polypeptide(L)'
;MLTLLALLALAPQTPARDTVRVDTLPRARIPDLEVTVARRPERLDRVPMSVGVLEREAIRQGQPGLGLDEFLTRIPGVFVANRWNFSLDQRLSIRGFGSRANFGLRGVKVLLDGVPQTLPDGQSQLTNVEYASLERIEVLR
;
A
#
# COMPACT_ATOMS: atom_id res chain seq x y z
N MET A 1 -41.40 2.13 -69.52
CA MET A 1 -41.41 2.51 -68.09
C MET A 1 -39.97 2.54 -67.62
N LEU A 2 -39.49 3.74 -67.26
CA LEU A 2 -38.13 4.08 -66.89
C LEU A 2 -37.84 3.58 -65.46
N THR A 3 -36.71 2.93 -65.20
CA THR A 3 -36.23 2.69 -63.83
C THR A 3 -34.75 3.02 -63.78
N LEU A 4 -34.45 4.22 -63.27
CA LEU A 4 -33.11 4.76 -63.09
C LEU A 4 -32.57 4.23 -61.74
N LEU A 5 -31.65 3.26 -61.78
CA LEU A 5 -30.99 2.74 -60.58
C LEU A 5 -29.78 3.65 -60.28
N ALA A 6 -29.89 4.48 -59.25
CA ALA A 6 -28.80 5.33 -58.78
C ALA A 6 -27.72 4.46 -58.13
N LEU A 7 -26.55 4.34 -58.77
CA LEU A 7 -25.38 3.68 -58.23
C LEU A 7 -24.74 4.59 -57.17
N LEU A 8 -25.10 4.37 -55.90
CA LEU A 8 -24.49 5.05 -54.76
C LEU A 8 -23.04 4.54 -54.61
N ALA A 9 -22.07 5.33 -55.06
CA ALA A 9 -20.66 5.00 -54.93
C ALA A 9 -20.26 5.01 -53.45
N LEU A 10 -19.97 3.82 -52.91
CA LEU A 10 -19.44 3.64 -51.57
C LEU A 10 -17.97 4.10 -51.57
N ALA A 11 -17.74 5.36 -51.17
CA ALA A 11 -16.38 5.87 -51.01
C ALA A 11 -15.63 5.04 -49.94
N PRO A 12 -14.39 4.60 -50.21
CA PRO A 12 -13.59 3.91 -49.22
C PRO A 12 -13.34 4.85 -48.03
N GLN A 13 -13.88 4.48 -46.87
CA GLN A 13 -13.59 5.17 -45.62
C GLN A 13 -12.11 4.92 -45.29
N THR A 14 -11.27 5.93 -45.50
CA THR A 14 -9.87 5.89 -45.08
C THR A 14 -9.87 5.79 -43.55
N PRO A 15 -9.30 4.75 -42.93
CA PRO A 15 -9.26 4.68 -41.47
C PRO A 15 -8.52 5.91 -40.96
N ALA A 16 -9.18 6.68 -40.09
CA ALA A 16 -8.59 7.83 -39.45
C ALA A 16 -7.28 7.39 -38.79
N ARG A 17 -6.14 7.92 -39.29
CA ARG A 17 -4.85 7.68 -38.65
C ARG A 17 -4.94 8.23 -37.23
N ASP A 18 -4.88 7.33 -36.27
CA ASP A 18 -4.83 7.67 -34.86
C ASP A 18 -3.56 8.50 -34.62
N THR A 19 -3.73 9.82 -34.49
CA THR A 19 -2.63 10.77 -34.26
C THR A 19 -2.20 10.76 -32.79
N VAL A 20 -2.05 9.57 -32.20
CA VAL A 20 -1.53 9.44 -30.84
C VAL A 20 -0.12 10.00 -30.86
N ARG A 21 0.02 11.22 -30.33
CA ARG A 21 1.29 11.90 -30.13
C ARG A 21 2.21 10.94 -29.39
N VAL A 22 3.29 10.52 -30.06
CA VAL A 22 4.27 9.62 -29.49
C VAL A 22 4.82 10.27 -28.22
N ASP A 23 4.73 9.55 -27.10
CA ASP A 23 5.26 10.00 -25.82
C ASP A 23 6.77 10.23 -25.94
N THR A 24 7.17 11.50 -25.88
CA THR A 24 8.56 11.94 -25.95
C THR A 24 9.24 11.99 -24.59
N LEU A 25 8.52 11.68 -23.50
CA LEU A 25 9.11 11.72 -22.17
C LEU A 25 10.19 10.63 -22.01
N PRO A 26 11.32 10.94 -21.35
CA PRO A 26 12.31 9.93 -21.02
C PRO A 26 11.67 8.84 -20.17
N ARG A 27 11.82 7.58 -20.59
CA ARG A 27 11.35 6.43 -19.81
C ARG A 27 12.25 6.28 -18.59
N ALA A 28 11.73 6.66 -17.42
CA ALA A 28 12.38 6.36 -16.15
C ALA A 28 12.11 4.90 -15.78
N ARG A 29 13.17 4.14 -15.49
CA ARG A 29 13.03 2.81 -14.88
C ARG A 29 12.86 3.01 -13.37
N ILE A 30 11.72 2.61 -12.85
CA ILE A 30 11.48 2.55 -11.41
C ILE A 30 12.25 1.32 -10.88
N PRO A 31 13.03 1.46 -9.80
CA PRO A 31 13.72 0.33 -9.20
C PRO A 31 12.71 -0.72 -8.73
N ASP A 32 13.11 -1.99 -8.82
CA ASP A 32 12.32 -3.08 -8.24
C ASP A 32 12.29 -2.94 -6.72
N LEU A 33 11.10 -3.09 -6.13
CA LEU A 33 10.90 -3.04 -4.70
C LEU A 33 10.75 -4.47 -4.16
N GLU A 34 11.68 -4.88 -3.30
CA GLU A 34 11.59 -6.14 -2.55
C GLU A 34 10.91 -5.94 -1.21
N VAL A 35 10.07 -6.91 -0.83
CA VAL A 35 9.34 -6.92 0.44
C VAL A 35 9.66 -8.20 1.21
N THR A 36 9.72 -8.07 2.54
CA THR A 36 10.09 -9.12 3.50
C THR A 36 8.91 -9.58 4.36
N VAL A 37 7.78 -8.88 4.30
CA VAL A 37 6.54 -9.25 5.01
C VAL A 37 5.90 -10.53 4.44
N ALA A 38 6.13 -10.81 3.16
CA ALA A 38 5.93 -12.15 2.62
C ALA A 38 6.99 -13.05 3.25
N ARG A 39 6.63 -14.26 3.71
CA ARG A 39 7.51 -15.19 4.48
C ARG A 39 8.97 -15.35 3.99
N ARG A 40 9.27 -14.96 2.75
CA ARG A 40 10.63 -14.79 2.20
C ARG A 40 10.70 -13.46 1.43
N PRO A 41 11.89 -12.83 1.33
CA PRO A 41 12.10 -11.69 0.44
C PRO A 41 11.60 -12.00 -0.97
N GLU A 42 10.75 -11.14 -1.52
CA GLU A 42 10.14 -11.30 -2.84
C GLU A 42 9.88 -9.92 -3.47
N ARG A 43 9.89 -9.84 -4.81
CA ARG A 43 9.52 -8.60 -5.50
C ARG A 43 8.04 -8.29 -5.30
N LEU A 44 7.71 -7.03 -5.05
CA LEU A 44 6.34 -6.58 -4.74
C LEU A 44 5.31 -7.02 -5.80
N ASP A 45 5.66 -6.95 -7.08
CA ASP A 45 4.81 -7.36 -8.22
C ASP A 45 4.57 -8.87 -8.32
N ARG A 46 5.33 -9.69 -7.57
CA ARG A 46 5.17 -11.15 -7.50
C ARG A 46 4.43 -11.62 -6.25
N VAL A 47 4.16 -10.73 -5.30
CA VAL A 47 3.40 -11.07 -4.09
C VAL A 47 1.90 -11.13 -4.43
N PRO A 48 1.21 -12.27 -4.24
CA PRO A 48 -0.20 -12.44 -4.62
C PRO A 48 -1.18 -11.82 -3.60
N MET A 49 -0.73 -10.87 -2.78
CA MET A 49 -1.47 -10.23 -1.70
C MET A 49 -1.23 -8.71 -1.74
N SER A 50 -2.12 -7.92 -1.13
CA SER A 50 -1.92 -6.48 -1.09
C SER A 50 -0.84 -6.14 -0.07
N VAL A 51 0.22 -5.43 -0.50
CA VAL A 51 1.25 -4.93 0.39
C VAL A 51 1.26 -3.39 0.34
N GLY A 52 1.17 -2.75 1.49
CA GLY A 52 1.48 -1.33 1.67
C GLY A 52 2.92 -1.19 2.15
N VAL A 53 3.68 -0.27 1.54
CA VAL A 53 5.07 0.01 1.94
C VAL A 53 5.19 1.49 2.28
N LEU A 54 5.83 1.79 3.41
CA LEU A 54 6.26 3.14 3.79
C LEU A 54 7.77 3.11 3.98
N GLU A 55 8.47 3.95 3.22
CA GLU A 55 9.91 4.15 3.36
C GLU A 55 10.21 5.23 4.40
N ARG A 56 11.48 5.32 4.80
CA ARG A 56 12.00 6.22 5.84
C ARG A 56 11.52 7.66 5.68
N GLU A 57 11.54 8.18 4.46
CA GLU A 57 11.13 9.55 4.14
C GLU A 57 9.64 9.73 4.46
N ALA A 58 8.79 8.79 4.05
CA ALA A 58 7.36 8.82 4.34
C ALA A 58 7.08 8.70 5.84
N ILE A 59 7.82 7.86 6.57
CA ILE A 59 7.66 7.69 8.02
C ILE A 59 7.99 8.99 8.76
N ARG A 60 9.06 9.70 8.35
CA ARG A 60 9.59 10.89 9.06
C ARG A 60 9.01 12.22 8.58
N GLN A 61 8.39 12.26 7.40
CA GLN A 61 7.97 13.51 6.79
C GLN A 61 6.93 14.24 7.64
N GLY A 62 7.39 15.29 8.32
CA GLY A 62 6.56 16.19 9.13
C GLY A 62 6.04 15.56 10.42
N GLN A 63 6.67 14.49 10.91
CA GLN A 63 6.19 13.73 12.07
C GLN A 63 7.29 13.57 13.12
N PRO A 64 6.97 13.71 14.43
CA PRO A 64 7.94 13.50 15.49
C PRO A 64 8.28 12.01 15.72
N GLY A 65 7.47 11.08 15.20
CA GLY A 65 7.69 9.64 15.35
C GLY A 65 7.18 9.09 16.68
N LEU A 66 6.12 9.69 17.26
CA LEU A 66 5.64 9.32 18.61
C LEU A 66 4.62 8.17 18.59
N GLY A 67 4.01 7.92 17.43
CA GLY A 67 2.93 6.95 17.30
C GLY A 67 2.79 6.40 15.90
N LEU A 68 2.13 5.26 15.80
CA LEU A 68 1.83 4.58 14.54
C LEU A 68 0.80 5.36 13.70
N ASP A 69 -0.07 6.14 14.34
CA ASP A 69 -1.12 6.94 13.69
C ASP A 69 -0.56 8.02 12.76
N GLU A 70 0.64 8.53 13.05
CA GLU A 70 1.33 9.57 12.29
C GLU A 70 1.66 9.17 10.85
N PHE A 71 1.91 7.88 10.63
CA PHE A 71 2.34 7.36 9.32
C PHE A 71 1.47 6.22 8.78
N LEU A 72 0.94 5.31 9.62
CA LEU A 72 0.16 4.16 9.13
C LEU A 72 -1.19 4.56 8.54
N THR A 73 -1.73 5.73 8.92
CA THR A 73 -2.96 6.29 8.33
C THR A 73 -2.84 6.55 6.82
N ARG A 74 -1.61 6.59 6.29
CA ARG A 74 -1.33 6.71 4.84
C ARG A 74 -1.53 5.40 4.08
N ILE A 75 -1.61 4.25 4.78
CA ILE A 75 -1.82 2.94 4.16
C ILE A 75 -3.32 2.64 4.11
N PRO A 76 -3.90 2.42 2.91
CA PRO A 76 -5.32 2.08 2.78
C PRO A 76 -5.70 0.81 3.55
N GLY A 77 -6.87 0.82 4.18
CA GLY A 77 -7.35 -0.33 4.96
C GLY A 77 -6.61 -0.55 6.28
N VAL A 78 -5.70 0.34 6.67
CA VAL A 78 -5.11 0.41 8.01
C VAL A 78 -5.78 1.54 8.78
N PHE A 79 -6.18 1.23 10.00
CA PHE A 79 -6.80 2.19 10.91
C PHE A 79 -6.04 2.17 12.24
N VAL A 80 -5.64 3.35 12.69
CA VAL A 80 -5.01 3.53 14.00
C VAL A 80 -5.85 4.50 14.82
N ALA A 81 -6.18 4.12 16.05
CA ALA A 81 -6.78 5.04 17.01
C ALA A 81 -5.79 5.34 18.14
N ASN A 82 -5.42 6.61 18.21
CA ASN A 82 -4.62 7.18 19.27
C ASN A 82 -5.55 7.72 20.38
N ARG A 83 -5.28 7.33 21.63
CA ARG A 83 -6.02 7.81 22.81
C ARG A 83 -5.14 8.63 23.77
N TRP A 84 -3.94 9.00 23.32
CA TRP A 84 -2.96 9.79 24.09
C TRP A 84 -2.61 9.18 25.44
N ASN A 85 -2.50 7.84 25.48
CA ASN A 85 -2.07 7.10 26.65
C ASN A 85 -0.87 6.22 26.28
N PHE A 86 0.34 6.76 26.40
CA PHE A 86 1.59 6.09 25.99
C PHE A 86 1.95 4.88 26.86
N SER A 87 1.31 4.70 28.02
CA SER A 87 1.48 3.50 28.84
C SER A 87 0.78 2.28 28.24
N LEU A 88 -0.11 2.49 27.26
CA LEU A 88 -0.78 1.45 26.50
C LEU A 88 -0.52 1.67 25.00
N ASP A 89 -0.33 0.60 24.24
CA ASP A 89 -0.17 0.76 22.80
C ASP A 89 -1.45 1.29 22.13
N GLN A 90 -1.26 1.94 20.99
CA GLN A 90 -2.34 2.42 20.14
C GLN A 90 -3.16 1.26 19.57
N ARG A 91 -4.46 1.50 19.33
CA ARG A 91 -5.30 0.49 18.70
C ARG A 91 -5.02 0.45 17.20
N LEU A 92 -4.50 -0.66 16.71
CA LEU A 92 -4.28 -0.92 15.28
C LEU A 92 -5.33 -1.89 14.74
N SER A 93 -5.87 -1.60 13.55
CA SER A 93 -6.73 -2.51 12.81
C SER A 93 -6.34 -2.54 11.32
N ILE A 94 -6.27 -3.73 10.74
CA ILE A 94 -5.97 -3.93 9.31
C ILE A 94 -7.12 -4.72 8.70
N ARG A 95 -7.85 -4.14 7.74
CA ARG A 95 -9.07 -4.72 7.13
C ARG A 95 -10.05 -5.30 8.16
N GLY A 96 -10.17 -4.67 9.33
CA GLY A 96 -11.07 -5.08 10.41
C GLY A 96 -10.48 -6.05 11.44
N PHE A 97 -9.34 -6.68 11.17
CA PHE A 97 -8.60 -7.46 12.17
C PHE A 97 -8.05 -6.52 13.24
N GLY A 98 -8.29 -6.80 14.52
CA GLY A 98 -7.95 -5.90 15.63
C GLY A 98 -9.02 -4.85 15.98
N SER A 99 -10.11 -4.76 15.21
CA SER A 99 -11.22 -3.83 15.47
C SER A 99 -11.90 -4.01 16.84
N ARG A 100 -11.89 -5.23 17.39
CA ARG A 100 -12.50 -5.57 18.68
C ARG A 100 -11.63 -5.20 19.88
N ALA A 101 -10.36 -4.85 19.66
CA ALA A 101 -9.50 -4.38 20.73
C ALA A 101 -9.96 -2.98 21.17
N ASN A 102 -10.00 -2.70 22.47
CA ASN A 102 -10.22 -1.33 22.96
C ASN A 102 -8.94 -0.48 22.90
N PHE A 103 -7.79 -1.14 23.03
CA PHE A 103 -6.44 -0.56 22.99
C PHE A 103 -5.43 -1.66 22.61
N GLY A 104 -4.23 -1.23 22.22
CA GLY A 104 -3.12 -2.11 21.83
C GLY A 104 -3.31 -2.86 20.52
N LEU A 105 -2.30 -3.67 20.21
CA LEU A 105 -2.24 -4.46 18.99
C LEU A 105 -2.67 -5.89 19.29
N ARG A 106 -3.89 -6.26 18.86
CA ARG A 106 -4.41 -7.62 19.02
C ARG A 106 -4.95 -8.14 17.70
N GLY A 107 -4.72 -9.42 17.43
CA GLY A 107 -5.23 -10.08 16.21
C GLY A 107 -4.51 -9.64 14.93
N VAL A 108 -3.35 -8.99 15.07
CA VAL A 108 -2.41 -8.68 13.98
C VAL A 108 -1.04 -9.20 14.37
N LYS A 109 -0.31 -9.75 13.39
CA LYS A 109 1.06 -10.22 13.59
C LYS A 109 2.03 -9.11 13.24
N VAL A 110 2.95 -8.81 14.16
CA VAL A 110 3.98 -7.79 13.98
C VAL A 110 5.34 -8.46 14.02
N LEU A 111 6.18 -8.10 13.05
CA LEU A 111 7.56 -8.55 12.92
C LEU A 111 8.44 -7.30 12.96
N LEU A 112 9.50 -7.35 13.76
CA LEU A 112 10.59 -6.39 13.74
C LEU A 112 11.83 -7.14 13.27
N ASP A 113 12.34 -6.78 12.09
CA ASP A 113 13.51 -7.46 11.46
C ASP A 113 13.35 -8.99 11.39
N GLY A 114 12.13 -9.47 11.13
CA GLY A 114 11.78 -10.89 11.10
C GLY A 114 11.54 -11.54 12.47
N VAL A 115 11.82 -10.85 13.58
CA VAL A 115 11.55 -11.33 14.94
C VAL A 115 10.13 -10.96 15.35
N PRO A 116 9.29 -11.93 15.76
CA PRO A 116 7.93 -11.64 16.16
C PRO A 116 7.86 -10.80 17.44
N GLN A 117 7.15 -9.67 17.38
CA GLN A 117 6.75 -8.89 18.56
C GLN A 117 5.37 -9.35 19.09
N THR A 118 4.72 -10.25 18.38
CA THR A 118 3.43 -10.84 18.76
C THR A 118 3.64 -12.09 19.61
N LEU A 119 3.00 -12.10 20.77
CA LEU A 119 2.94 -13.22 21.70
C LEU A 119 2.00 -14.34 21.18
N PRO A 120 2.11 -15.57 21.70
CA PRO A 120 1.26 -16.71 21.30
C PRO A 120 -0.24 -16.50 21.52
N ASP A 121 -0.61 -15.59 22.42
CA ASP A 121 -2.01 -15.20 22.69
C ASP A 121 -2.55 -14.16 21.68
N GLY A 122 -1.73 -13.73 20.71
CA GLY A 122 -2.09 -12.79 19.66
C GLY A 122 -2.01 -11.31 20.07
N GLN A 123 -1.42 -11.00 21.23
CA GLN A 123 -1.13 -9.64 21.66
C GLN A 123 0.27 -9.23 21.19
N SER A 124 0.44 -8.00 20.73
CA SER A 124 1.75 -7.42 20.41
C SER A 124 1.96 -6.14 21.20
N GLN A 125 3.22 -5.87 21.56
CA GLN A 125 3.62 -4.62 22.19
C GLN A 125 4.72 -3.97 21.36
N LEU A 126 4.64 -2.65 21.16
CA LEU A 126 5.62 -1.89 20.37
C LEU A 126 6.24 -0.72 21.14
N THR A 127 6.01 -0.65 22.45
CA THR A 127 6.61 0.34 23.36
C THR A 127 8.15 0.31 23.40
N ASN A 128 8.76 -0.79 22.94
CA ASN A 128 10.21 -0.98 22.81
C ASN A 128 10.78 -0.48 21.47
N VAL A 129 9.93 -0.06 20.53
CA VAL A 129 10.35 0.35 19.18
C VAL A 129 10.39 1.86 19.08
N GLU A 130 11.55 2.39 18.69
CA GLU A 130 11.70 3.81 18.35
C GLU A 130 11.27 4.03 16.89
N TYR A 131 10.06 4.57 16.67
CA TYR A 131 9.49 4.68 15.33
C TYR A 131 10.28 5.63 14.41
N ALA A 132 10.94 6.66 14.97
CA ALA A 132 11.77 7.57 14.16
C ALA A 132 13.03 6.90 13.59
N SER A 133 13.43 5.75 14.13
CA SER A 133 14.59 4.98 13.67
C SER A 133 14.27 4.02 12.52
N LEU A 134 12.99 3.74 12.26
CA LEU A 134 12.55 2.78 11.27
C LEU A 134 12.97 3.18 9.85
N GLU A 135 13.50 2.20 9.11
CA GLU A 135 13.87 2.38 7.70
C GLU A 135 12.68 2.14 6.77
N ARG A 136 11.87 1.13 7.09
CA ARG A 136 10.75 0.72 6.25
C ARG A 136 9.68 0.04 7.10
N ILE A 137 8.43 0.21 6.68
CA ILE A 137 7.28 -0.51 7.24
C ILE A 137 6.54 -1.17 6.08
N GLU A 138 6.23 -2.45 6.25
CA GLU A 138 5.52 -3.25 5.27
C GLU A 138 4.26 -3.82 5.91
N VAL A 139 3.11 -3.59 5.28
CA VAL A 139 1.81 -4.09 5.76
C VAL A 139 1.21 -5.02 4.72
N LEU A 140 1.14 -6.29 5.06
CA LEU A 140 0.48 -7.32 4.26
C LEU A 140 -1.00 -7.42 4.64
N ARG A 141 -1.89 -7.44 3.65
CA ARG A 141 -3.34 -7.38 3.85
C ARG A 141 -4.15 -8.08 2.76
#